data_AF-A0A963X701-F1
#
_entry.id   AF-A0A963X701-F1
#
_cell.length_a   1.000
_cell.length_b   1.000
_cell.length_c   1.000
_cell.angle_alpha   90.00
_cell.angle_beta   90.00
_cell.angle_gamma   90.00
#
_symmetry.space_group_name_H-M   'P 1'
#
loop_
_entity.id
_entity.type
_entity.pdbx_description
1 polymer ?
#
loop_
_entity_poly.entity_id
_entity_poly.type
_entity_poly.pdbx_seq_one_letter_code
_entity_poly.pdbx_strand_id
1 'polypeptide(L)'
;MEGRDLAQSIRHPRVLEGADSVLEGGEERSVEISLPGQVSHTYAVHLAPIGGPASPGVPSTSDGSTVRAVVAIYDLTMVKKAEEMRADFVANVSHELRSPMAAVIGFIETLKGPARDDPAARDRFLDIMAREAARMTRLIDELLSLSRVQA
;
A
#
# COMPACT_ATOMS: atom_id res chain seq x y z
N MET A 1 20.24 -19.61 -13.04
CA MET A 1 19.25 -20.70 -12.97
C MET A 1 19.28 -21.44 -14.30
N GLU A 2 20.16 -22.42 -14.48
CA GLU A 2 20.13 -23.28 -15.66
C GLU A 2 19.35 -24.56 -15.33
N GLY A 3 18.30 -24.85 -16.09
CA GLY A 3 17.69 -26.18 -16.18
C GLY A 3 16.65 -26.59 -15.13
N ARG A 4 16.12 -25.68 -14.30
CA ARG A 4 14.97 -26.00 -13.43
C ARG A 4 13.67 -25.43 -14.01
N ASP A 5 12.65 -26.26 -14.04
CA ASP A 5 11.28 -25.88 -14.39
C ASP A 5 10.82 -24.71 -13.52
N LEU A 6 10.29 -23.65 -14.14
CA LEU A 6 9.76 -22.48 -13.46
C LEU A 6 8.67 -22.87 -12.45
N ALA A 7 7.87 -23.90 -12.77
CA ALA A 7 6.84 -24.45 -11.88
C ALA A 7 7.41 -25.11 -10.62
N GLN A 8 8.68 -25.52 -10.63
CA GLN A 8 9.34 -26.04 -9.43
C GLN A 8 9.89 -24.94 -8.52
N SER A 9 10.18 -23.76 -9.08
CA SER A 9 10.78 -22.63 -8.36
C SER A 9 9.73 -21.62 -7.86
N ILE A 10 8.67 -21.39 -8.63
CA ILE A 10 7.58 -20.46 -8.30
C ILE A 10 6.23 -21.16 -8.56
N ARG A 11 5.64 -21.71 -7.50
CA ARG A 11 4.33 -22.38 -7.53
C ARG A 11 3.19 -21.39 -7.30
N HIS A 12 3.13 -20.34 -8.10
CA HIS A 12 2.06 -19.36 -8.03
C HIS A 12 1.25 -19.37 -9.34
N PRO A 13 -0.05 -19.72 -9.32
CA PRO A 13 -0.86 -19.89 -10.55
C PRO A 13 -0.78 -18.70 -11.51
N ARG A 14 -0.90 -17.47 -10.97
CA ARG A 14 -0.81 -16.24 -11.77
C ARG A 14 0.52 -16.05 -12.51
N VAL A 15 1.63 -16.56 -11.97
CA VAL A 15 2.94 -16.46 -12.63
C VAL A 15 3.05 -17.48 -13.75
N LEU A 16 2.54 -18.68 -13.54
CA LEU A 16 2.51 -19.74 -14.56
C LEU A 16 1.59 -19.36 -15.71
N GLU A 17 0.38 -18.90 -15.43
CA GLU A 17 -0.56 -18.37 -16.44
C GLU A 17 0.05 -17.21 -17.23
N GLY A 18 0.77 -16.32 -16.55
CA GLY A 18 1.50 -15.23 -17.20
C GLY A 18 2.61 -15.73 -18.11
N ALA A 19 3.35 -16.76 -17.69
CA ALA A 19 4.45 -17.33 -18.47
C ALA A 19 3.94 -18.04 -19.71
N ASP A 20 2.89 -18.86 -19.57
CA ASP A 20 2.24 -19.56 -20.67
C ASP A 20 1.71 -18.55 -21.70
N SER A 21 1.01 -17.50 -21.25
CA SER A 21 0.49 -16.45 -22.13
C SER A 21 1.59 -15.73 -22.91
N VAL A 22 2.75 -15.45 -22.31
CA VAL A 22 3.89 -14.80 -22.97
C VAL A 22 4.55 -15.76 -23.97
N LEU A 23 4.67 -17.04 -23.61
CA LEU A 23 5.25 -18.08 -24.48
C LEU A 23 4.36 -18.42 -25.68
N GLU A 24 3.05 -18.24 -25.56
CA GLU A 24 2.08 -18.35 -26.66
C GLU A 24 2.07 -17.13 -27.60
N GLY A 25 2.94 -16.14 -27.36
CA GLY A 25 3.07 -14.93 -28.17
C GLY A 25 2.28 -13.73 -27.67
N GLY A 26 1.82 -13.75 -26.41
CA GLY A 26 1.21 -12.60 -25.75
C GLY A 26 2.20 -11.48 -25.44
N GLU A 27 1.66 -10.31 -25.08
CA GLU A 27 2.42 -9.13 -24.65
C GLU A 27 2.98 -9.29 -23.22
N GLU A 28 3.82 -8.32 -22.79
CA GLU A 28 4.35 -8.26 -21.43
C GLU A 28 3.24 -8.33 -20.37
N ARG A 29 3.49 -9.11 -19.32
CA ARG A 29 2.60 -9.28 -18.16
C ARG A 29 3.33 -8.89 -16.89
N SER A 30 2.69 -8.09 -16.05
CA SER A 30 3.13 -7.85 -14.67
C SER A 30 2.11 -8.44 -13.71
N VAL A 31 2.57 -9.26 -12.77
CA VAL A 31 1.75 -9.87 -11.72
C VAL A 31 2.37 -9.64 -10.36
N GLU A 32 1.56 -9.14 -9.42
CA GLU A 32 1.94 -9.07 -8.02
C GLU A 32 1.52 -10.37 -7.31
N ILE A 33 2.44 -10.96 -6.56
CA ILE A 33 2.21 -12.17 -5.77
C ILE A 33 2.64 -11.94 -4.32
N SER A 34 1.91 -12.58 -3.41
CA SER A 34 2.26 -12.60 -1.99
C SER A 34 2.55 -14.04 -1.58
N LEU A 35 3.71 -14.26 -0.99
CA LEU A 35 4.09 -15.57 -0.47
C LEU A 35 3.83 -15.61 1.04
N PRO A 36 2.98 -16.55 1.51
CA PRO A 36 2.72 -16.71 2.93
C PRO A 36 3.95 -17.26 3.65
N GLY A 37 4.16 -16.81 4.88
CA GLY A 37 5.27 -17.21 5.74
C GLY A 37 5.18 -16.50 7.09
N GLN A 38 6.20 -16.67 7.95
CA GLN A 38 6.25 -15.93 9.22
C GLN A 38 6.30 -14.40 9.01
N VAL A 39 6.83 -13.98 7.86
CA VAL A 39 6.72 -12.62 7.34
C VAL A 39 6.16 -12.72 5.92
N SER A 40 5.04 -12.07 5.66
CA SER A 40 4.49 -11.97 4.30
C SER A 40 5.49 -11.23 3.41
N HIS A 41 5.83 -11.82 2.27
CA HIS A 41 6.67 -11.19 1.26
C HIS A 41 5.84 -10.94 0.00
N THR A 42 5.97 -9.74 -0.54
CA THR A 42 5.28 -9.33 -1.76
C THR A 42 6.28 -9.14 -2.87
N TYR A 43 6.04 -9.76 -4.02
CA TYR A 43 6.89 -9.67 -5.19
C TYR A 43 6.09 -9.17 -6.39
N ALA A 44 6.67 -8.27 -7.17
CA ALA A 44 6.23 -8.00 -8.53
C ALA A 44 7.03 -8.88 -9.50
N VAL A 45 6.32 -9.66 -10.31
CA VAL A 45 6.88 -10.52 -11.33
C VAL A 45 6.53 -9.95 -12.70
N HIS A 46 7.54 -9.54 -13.45
CA HIS A 46 7.42 -9.08 -14.82
C HIS A 46 7.84 -10.20 -15.77
N LEU A 47 6.97 -10.52 -16.72
CA LEU A 47 7.18 -11.53 -17.74
C LEU A 47 7.11 -10.87 -19.12
N ALA A 48 8.22 -10.92 -19.85
CA ALA A 48 8.31 -10.32 -21.18
C ALA A 48 8.79 -11.36 -22.21
N PRO A 49 8.20 -11.37 -23.43
CA PRO A 49 8.67 -12.23 -24.49
C PRO A 49 10.03 -11.73 -25.00
N ILE A 50 10.93 -12.67 -25.27
CA ILE A 50 12.15 -12.46 -26.05
C ILE A 50 12.05 -13.33 -27.28
N GLY A 51 12.01 -12.67 -28.44
CA GLY A 51 12.24 -13.31 -29.72
C GLY A 51 13.73 -13.65 -29.86
N GLY A 52 14.02 -14.82 -30.44
CA GLY A 52 15.39 -15.25 -30.68
C GLY A 52 15.49 -16.15 -31.92
N PRO A 53 16.72 -16.37 -32.42
CA PRO A 53 16.95 -17.29 -33.53
C PRO A 53 16.54 -18.72 -33.15
N ALA A 54 16.08 -19.49 -34.15
CA ALA A 54 15.72 -20.90 -34.03
C ALA A 54 16.72 -21.67 -33.16
N SER A 55 16.24 -22.30 -32.09
CA SER A 55 17.06 -23.07 -31.15
C SER A 55 16.46 -24.47 -30.96
N PRO A 56 17.26 -25.55 -30.99
CA PRO A 56 16.75 -26.91 -30.81
C PRO A 56 16.05 -27.08 -29.46
N GLY A 57 14.84 -27.65 -29.47
CA GLY A 57 14.07 -27.94 -28.26
C GLY A 57 13.26 -26.76 -27.69
N VAL A 58 13.20 -25.62 -28.36
CA VAL A 58 12.38 -24.46 -27.96
C VAL A 58 11.21 -24.28 -28.94
N PRO A 59 9.98 -24.01 -28.44
CA PRO A 59 8.84 -23.69 -29.30
C PRO A 59 9.15 -22.54 -30.25
N SER A 60 8.81 -22.72 -31.53
CA SER A 60 9.05 -21.73 -32.58
C SER A 60 7.72 -21.20 -33.10
N THR A 61 7.66 -19.91 -33.43
CA THR A 61 6.51 -19.32 -34.13
C THR A 61 6.46 -19.76 -35.58
N SER A 62 5.36 -19.43 -36.27
CA SER A 62 5.18 -19.67 -37.70
C SER A 62 6.27 -19.06 -38.58
N ASP A 63 6.97 -18.03 -38.11
CA ASP A 63 8.08 -17.36 -38.79
C ASP A 63 9.47 -17.98 -38.46
N GLY A 64 9.50 -19.11 -37.74
CA GLY A 64 10.75 -19.81 -37.40
C GLY A 64 11.57 -19.18 -36.28
N SER A 65 11.11 -18.07 -35.69
CA SER A 65 11.72 -17.49 -34.48
C SER A 65 11.31 -18.27 -33.23
N THR A 66 12.22 -18.45 -32.27
CA THR A 66 11.85 -19.03 -30.96
C THR A 66 11.20 -17.99 -30.07
N VAL A 67 10.17 -18.40 -29.33
CA VAL A 67 9.61 -17.60 -28.24
C VAL A 67 10.23 -18.06 -26.93
N ARG A 68 10.83 -17.12 -26.21
CA ARG A 68 11.31 -17.32 -24.84
C ARG A 68 10.64 -16.28 -23.95
N ALA A 69 10.56 -16.56 -22.66
CA ALA A 69 10.13 -15.59 -21.67
C ALA A 69 11.31 -15.21 -20.77
N VAL A 70 11.46 -13.92 -20.49
CA VAL A 70 12.29 -13.43 -19.38
C VAL A 70 11.38 -13.14 -18.21
N VAL A 71 11.80 -13.59 -17.02
CA VAL A 71 11.11 -13.34 -15.76
C VAL A 71 12.00 -12.45 -14.89
N ALA A 72 11.53 -11.25 -14.56
CA ALA A 72 12.14 -10.38 -13.58
C ALA A 72 11.28 -10.35 -12.32
N ILE A 73 11.91 -10.47 -11.14
CA ILE A 73 11.23 -10.53 -9.85
C ILE A 73 11.78 -9.42 -8.99
N TYR A 74 10.89 -8.55 -8.51
CA TYR A 74 11.21 -7.44 -7.63
C TYR A 74 10.57 -7.68 -6.28
N ASP A 75 11.35 -7.62 -5.21
CA ASP A 75 10.83 -7.66 -3.85
C ASP A 75 10.24 -6.29 -3.50
N LEU A 76 8.91 -6.24 -3.34
CA LEU A 76 8.14 -5.07 -2.95
C LEU A 76 7.77 -5.07 -1.48
N THR A 77 8.22 -6.06 -0.69
CA THR A 77 7.82 -6.25 0.71
C THR A 77 8.01 -4.98 1.54
N MET A 78 9.15 -4.30 1.39
CA MET A 78 9.43 -3.08 2.15
C MET A 78 8.56 -1.90 1.71
N VAL A 79 8.27 -1.80 0.41
CA VAL A 79 7.40 -0.76 -0.14
C VAL A 79 5.97 -0.95 0.38
N LYS A 80 5.44 -2.17 0.28
CA LYS A 80 4.10 -2.50 0.78
C LYS A 80 3.96 -2.31 2.28
N LYS A 81 4.96 -2.72 3.07
CA LYS A 81 4.96 -2.45 4.52
C LYS A 81 4.96 -0.97 4.83
N ALA A 82 5.70 -0.15 4.07
CA ALA A 82 5.67 1.30 4.24
C ALA A 82 4.29 1.89 3.91
N GLU A 83 3.63 1.41 2.85
CA GLU A 83 2.27 1.79 2.50
C GLU A 83 1.25 1.39 3.57
N GLU A 84 1.34 0.17 4.10
CA GLU A 84 0.50 -0.33 5.19
C GLU A 84 0.70 0.50 6.47
N MET A 85 1.94 0.71 6.90
CA MET A 85 2.25 1.57 8.06
C MET A 85 1.70 2.98 7.88
N ARG A 86 1.76 3.54 6.67
CA ARG A 86 1.20 4.86 6.36
C ARG A 86 -0.32 4.85 6.47
N ALA A 87 -0.99 3.82 5.93
CA ALA A 87 -2.44 3.69 6.02
C ALA A 87 -2.90 3.54 7.47
N ASP A 88 -2.24 2.68 8.25
CA ASP A 88 -2.51 2.47 9.67
C ASP A 88 -2.29 3.76 10.48
N PHE A 89 -1.22 4.50 10.19
CA PHE A 89 -0.95 5.79 10.81
C PHE A 89 -2.09 6.80 10.55
N VAL A 90 -2.51 6.94 9.29
CA VAL A 90 -3.62 7.86 8.93
C VAL A 90 -4.93 7.45 9.61
N ALA A 91 -5.22 6.15 9.66
CA ALA A 91 -6.38 5.62 10.37
C ALA A 91 -6.33 5.96 11.87
N ASN A 92 -5.17 5.74 12.50
CA ASN A 92 -4.95 6.05 13.92
C ASN A 92 -5.12 7.53 14.21
N VAL A 93 -4.51 8.42 13.43
CA VAL A 93 -4.68 9.87 13.56
C VAL A 93 -6.15 10.27 13.41
N SER A 94 -6.87 9.68 12.45
CA SER A 94 -8.29 9.96 12.24
C SER A 94 -9.14 9.57 13.47
N HIS A 95 -8.84 8.42 14.08
CA HIS A 95 -9.47 7.99 15.32
C HIS A 95 -9.12 8.91 16.50
N GLU A 96 -7.85 9.31 16.60
CA GLU A 96 -7.36 10.20 17.65
C GLU A 96 -7.86 11.64 17.54
N LEU A 97 -8.27 12.10 16.36
CA LEU A 97 -8.91 13.41 16.14
C LEU A 97 -10.42 13.38 16.43
N ARG A 98 -11.07 12.22 16.28
CA ARG A 98 -12.52 12.08 16.46
C ARG A 98 -12.95 12.37 17.90
N SER A 99 -12.24 11.83 18.88
CA SER A 99 -12.52 12.06 20.30
C SER A 99 -12.37 13.54 20.73
N PRO A 100 -11.26 14.23 20.42
CA PRO A 100 -11.11 15.68 20.59
C PRO A 100 -12.28 16.49 20.03
N MET A 101 -12.64 16.19 18.79
CA MET A 101 -13.67 16.90 18.06
C MET A 101 -15.05 16.69 18.71
N ALA A 102 -15.36 15.47 19.12
CA ALA A 102 -16.59 15.17 19.84
C ALA A 102 -16.68 15.93 21.18
N ALA A 103 -15.57 16.03 21.92
CA ALA A 103 -15.51 16.80 23.16
C ALA A 103 -15.77 18.30 22.92
N VAL A 104 -15.11 18.88 21.90
CA VAL A 104 -15.32 20.28 21.50
C VAL A 104 -16.79 20.55 21.14
N ILE A 105 -17.42 19.65 20.37
CA ILE A 105 -18.84 19.75 20.02
C ILE A 105 -19.72 19.72 21.29
N GLY A 106 -19.46 18.80 22.22
CA GLY A 106 -20.21 18.71 23.47
C GLY A 106 -20.06 19.95 24.37
N PHE A 107 -18.89 20.58 24.39
CA PHE A 107 -18.69 21.85 25.10
C PHE A 107 -19.45 22.99 24.42
N ILE A 108 -19.46 23.07 23.09
CA ILE A 108 -20.26 24.05 22.34
C ILE A 108 -21.74 23.89 22.68
N GLU A 109 -22.26 22.66 22.72
CA GLU A 109 -23.65 22.38 23.09
C GLU A 109 -23.95 22.82 24.53
N THR A 110 -23.02 22.56 25.46
CA THR A 110 -23.15 22.96 26.86
C THR A 110 -23.19 24.49 27.01
N LEU A 111 -22.34 25.21 26.28
CA LEU A 111 -22.29 26.67 26.27
C LEU A 111 -23.51 27.31 25.61
N LYS A 112 -24.12 26.64 24.63
CA LYS A 112 -25.35 27.10 24.01
C LYS A 112 -26.59 26.82 24.85
N GLY A 113 -26.53 25.83 25.74
CA GLY A 113 -27.66 25.42 26.58
C GLY A 113 -27.41 25.70 28.07
N PRO A 114 -27.15 24.67 28.90
CA PRO A 114 -27.17 24.79 30.36
C PRO A 114 -26.22 25.83 30.96
N ALA A 115 -25.06 26.07 30.32
CA ALA A 115 -24.03 26.98 30.81
C ALA A 115 -24.05 28.36 30.14
N ARG A 116 -25.10 28.69 29.39
CA ARG A 116 -25.19 29.93 28.58
C ARG A 116 -24.96 31.19 29.40
N ASP A 117 -25.55 31.25 30.59
CA ASP A 117 -25.54 32.43 31.45
C ASP A 117 -24.59 32.28 32.65
N ASP A 118 -23.64 31.34 32.61
CA ASP A 118 -22.59 31.14 33.62
C ASP A 118 -21.22 31.57 33.05
N PRO A 119 -20.75 32.80 33.36
CA PRO A 119 -19.46 33.29 32.88
C PRO A 119 -18.27 32.42 33.33
N ALA A 120 -18.31 31.85 34.53
CA ALA A 120 -17.21 31.04 35.06
C ALA A 120 -17.16 29.66 34.40
N ALA A 121 -18.31 29.06 34.08
CA ALA A 121 -18.35 27.86 33.24
C ALA A 121 -17.92 28.17 31.80
N ARG A 122 -18.32 29.32 31.26
CA ARG A 122 -17.94 29.75 29.90
C ARG A 122 -16.43 29.81 29.73
N ASP A 123 -15.74 30.52 30.61
CA ASP A 123 -14.29 30.69 30.51
C ASP A 123 -13.57 29.32 30.63
N ARG A 124 -14.03 28.45 31.55
CA ARG A 124 -13.49 27.09 31.69
C ARG A 124 -13.67 26.23 30.45
N PHE A 125 -14.84 26.23 29.83
CA PHE A 125 -15.08 25.43 28.61
C PHE A 125 -14.34 25.97 27.40
N LEU A 126 -14.24 27.30 27.25
CA LEU A 126 -13.42 27.91 26.21
C LEU A 126 -11.95 27.52 26.35
N ASP A 127 -11.41 27.50 27.56
CA ASP A 127 -10.04 27.03 27.83
C ASP A 127 -9.84 25.55 27.46
N ILE A 128 -10.81 24.69 27.77
CA ILE A 128 -10.74 23.27 27.40
C ILE A 128 -10.77 23.12 25.88
N MET A 129 -11.70 23.80 25.19
CA MET A 129 -11.81 23.78 23.74
C MET A 129 -10.53 24.28 23.07
N ALA A 130 -9.91 25.34 23.58
CA ALA A 130 -8.65 25.88 23.07
C ALA A 130 -7.51 24.86 23.19
N ARG A 131 -7.41 24.16 24.33
CA ARG A 131 -6.42 23.07 24.52
C ARG A 131 -6.65 21.91 23.55
N GLU A 132 -7.91 21.54 23.32
CA GLU A 132 -8.25 20.44 22.44
C GLU A 132 -7.99 20.78 20.97
N ALA A 133 -8.31 22.01 20.55
CA ALA A 133 -7.94 22.53 19.24
C ALA A 133 -6.41 22.51 19.05
N ALA A 134 -5.64 22.99 20.03
CA ALA A 134 -4.19 22.97 19.99
C ALA A 134 -3.60 21.53 19.98
N ARG A 135 -4.27 20.56 20.60
CA ARG A 135 -3.88 19.14 20.49
C ARG A 135 -4.09 18.62 19.06
N MET A 136 -5.26 18.89 18.47
CA MET A 136 -5.56 18.49 17.09
C MET A 136 -4.58 19.12 16.08
N THR A 137 -4.25 20.40 16.24
CA THR A 137 -3.26 21.08 15.37
C THR A 137 -1.90 20.38 15.42
N ARG A 138 -1.39 20.04 16.61
CA ARG A 138 -0.12 19.31 16.75
C ARG A 138 -0.13 17.95 16.06
N LEU A 139 -1.22 17.18 16.18
CA LEU A 139 -1.38 15.90 15.48
C LEU A 139 -1.37 16.06 13.96
N ILE A 140 -1.99 17.12 13.45
CA ILE A 140 -1.98 17.43 12.01
C ILE A 140 -0.58 17.85 11.56
N ASP A 141 0.13 18.65 12.36
CA ASP A 141 1.50 19.07 12.05
C ASP A 141 2.47 17.87 12.01
N GLU A 142 2.32 16.92 12.94
CA GLU A 142 3.07 15.65 12.94
C GLU A 142 2.81 14.84 11.65
N LEU A 143 1.55 14.77 11.20
CA LEU A 143 1.17 14.13 9.94
C LEU A 143 1.82 14.80 8.71
N LEU A 144 1.77 16.14 8.65
CA LEU A 144 2.35 16.91 7.55
C LEU A 144 3.88 16.82 7.53
N SER A 145 4.52 16.74 8.70
CA SER A 145 5.97 16.56 8.84
C SER A 145 6.43 15.22 8.27
N LEU A 146 5.73 14.13 8.60
CA LEU A 146 6.04 12.80 8.07
C LEU A 146 5.92 12.73 6.53
N SER A 147 4.93 13.44 5.97
CA SER A 147 4.74 13.50 4.51
C SER A 147 5.85 14.24 3.76
N ARG A 148 6.60 15.15 4.41
CA ARG A 148 7.67 15.92 3.75
C ARG A 148 9.01 15.18 3.72
N VAL A 149 9.26 14.28 4.67
CA VAL A 149 10.51 13.50 4.74
C VAL A 149 10.58 12.40 3.67
N GLN A 150 9.45 12.05 3.06
CA GLN A 150 9.34 10.99 2.05
C GLN A 150 9.21 11.50 0.60
N ALA A 151 9.26 12.81 0.37
CA ALA A 151 9.11 13.45 -0.95
C ALA A 151 10.45 13.82 -1.59
#